data_AF-A0A4R6IIU4-F1
#
_entry.id   AF-A0A4R6IIU4-F1
#
_cell.length_a   1.000
_cell.length_b   1.000
_cell.length_c   1.000
_cell.angle_alpha   90.00
_cell.angle_beta   90.00
_cell.angle_gamma   90.00
#
_symmetry.space_group_name_H-M   'P 1'
#
loop_
_entity.id
_entity.type
_entity.pdbx_description
1 polymer ?
#
loop_
_entity_poly.entity_id
_entity_poly.type
_entity_poly.pdbx_seq_one_letter_code
_entity_poly.pdbx_strand_id
1 'polypeptide(L)'
;MITGLDKCISSLTTKFVRIENAISSEILDTGEAIRRDAARNASAIGFFDSYGNWVELNGDIKGMGIQGGDGYRIWVDAGKMGAYIEFGTGEYAKETLSAYNKEWRDMAYEFFINGEGKLPARPYMYPAWVKNTTGLMDRLRKRMRRPY
;
A
#
# COMPACT_ATOMS: atom_id res chain seq x y z
N MET A 1 -42.54 24.47 10.81
CA MET A 1 -41.32 23.73 10.43
C MET A 1 -40.74 24.42 9.21
N ILE A 2 -39.51 24.94 9.27
CA ILE A 2 -38.93 25.75 8.18
C ILE A 2 -38.45 24.80 7.10
N THR A 3 -39.32 24.51 6.13
CA THR A 3 -39.07 23.57 5.01
C THR A 3 -37.79 23.87 4.21
N GLY A 4 -37.31 25.12 4.22
CA GLY A 4 -36.03 25.50 3.62
C GLY A 4 -34.81 24.97 4.38
N LEU A 5 -34.88 24.90 5.71
CA LEU A 5 -33.79 24.41 6.56
C LEU A 5 -33.64 22.89 6.40
N ASP A 6 -34.75 22.15 6.39
CA ASP A 6 -34.76 20.69 6.15
C ASP A 6 -34.20 20.32 4.77
N LYS A 7 -34.54 21.10 3.73
CA LYS A 7 -33.97 20.95 2.38
C LYS A 7 -32.46 21.23 2.37
N CYS A 8 -32.01 22.27 3.09
CA CYS A 8 -30.60 22.61 3.18
C CYS A 8 -29.80 21.48 3.86
N ILE A 9 -30.28 21.00 5.02
CA ILE A 9 -29.70 19.87 5.75
C ILE A 9 -29.64 18.63 4.86
N SER A 10 -30.74 18.28 4.21
CA SER A 10 -30.79 17.10 3.31
C SER A 10 -29.80 17.20 2.15
N SER A 11 -29.67 18.39 1.55
CA SER A 11 -28.70 18.65 0.48
C SER A 11 -27.25 18.53 0.98
N LEU A 12 -26.95 19.07 2.16
CA LEU A 12 -25.63 18.97 2.79
C LEU A 12 -25.28 17.51 3.08
N THR A 13 -26.18 16.76 3.73
CA THR A 13 -26.00 15.33 4.01
C THR A 13 -25.73 14.54 2.73
N THR A 14 -26.50 14.79 1.67
CA THR A 14 -26.30 14.12 0.38
C THR A 14 -24.92 14.42 -0.22
N LYS A 15 -24.45 15.68 -0.13
CA LYS A 15 -23.12 16.07 -0.61
C LYS A 15 -22.01 15.38 0.18
N PHE A 16 -22.14 15.31 1.51
CA PHE A 16 -21.15 14.63 2.36
C PHE A 16 -21.03 13.15 2.01
N VAL A 17 -22.15 12.43 1.91
CA VAL A 17 -22.16 11.01 1.54
C VAL A 17 -21.53 10.79 0.16
N ARG A 18 -21.77 11.68 -0.80
CA ARG A 18 -21.15 11.59 -2.14
C ARG A 18 -19.64 11.79 -2.10
N ILE A 19 -19.16 12.76 -1.34
CA ILE A 19 -17.72 13.01 -1.18
C ILE A 19 -17.06 11.81 -0.49
N GLU A 20 -17.67 11.29 0.57
CA GLU A 20 -17.21 10.11 1.30
C GLU A 20 -17.09 8.90 0.37
N ASN A 21 -18.14 8.58 -0.39
CA ASN A 21 -18.11 7.49 -1.36
C ASN A 21 -17.04 7.68 -2.44
N ALA A 22 -16.85 8.91 -2.93
CA ALA A 22 -15.85 9.20 -3.95
C ALA A 22 -14.41 9.05 -3.43
N ILE A 23 -14.15 9.46 -2.17
CA ILE A 23 -12.87 9.25 -1.50
C ILE A 23 -12.64 7.74 -1.28
N SER A 24 -13.64 7.05 -0.73
CA SER A 24 -13.57 5.62 -0.44
C SER A 24 -13.26 4.81 -1.71
N SER A 25 -13.99 5.07 -2.79
CA SER A 25 -13.75 4.41 -4.09
C SER A 25 -12.32 4.63 -4.59
N GLU A 26 -11.81 5.87 -4.56
CA GLU A 26 -10.46 6.16 -5.04
C GLU A 26 -9.37 5.46 -4.22
N ILE A 27 -9.58 5.33 -2.91
CA ILE A 27 -8.66 4.62 -2.01
C ILE A 27 -8.73 3.11 -2.21
N LEU A 28 -9.93 2.56 -2.40
CA LEU A 28 -10.14 1.16 -2.76
C LEU A 28 -9.45 0.81 -4.08
N ASP A 29 -9.68 1.63 -5.12
CA ASP A 29 -9.08 1.45 -6.44
C ASP A 29 -7.55 1.53 -6.37
N THR A 30 -7.02 2.46 -5.57
CA THR A 30 -5.58 2.60 -5.37
C THR A 30 -5.00 1.38 -4.64
N GLY A 31 -5.66 0.90 -3.57
CA GLY A 31 -5.24 -0.30 -2.85
C GLY A 31 -5.23 -1.55 -3.73
N GLU A 32 -6.26 -1.72 -4.56
CA GLU A 32 -6.35 -2.83 -5.50
C GLU A 32 -5.29 -2.73 -6.61
N ALA A 33 -4.99 -1.52 -7.09
CA ALA A 33 -3.91 -1.29 -8.05
C ALA A 33 -2.53 -1.63 -7.47
N ILE A 34 -2.26 -1.25 -6.22
CA ILE A 34 -1.03 -1.62 -5.50
C ILE A 34 -0.95 -3.13 -5.36
N ARG A 35 -2.02 -3.77 -4.85
CA ARG A 35 -2.08 -5.23 -4.67
C ARG A 35 -1.79 -5.96 -5.98
N ARG A 36 -2.42 -5.55 -7.07
CA ARG A 36 -2.25 -6.15 -8.41
C ARG A 36 -0.83 -5.96 -8.95
N ASP A 37 -0.27 -4.76 -8.85
CA ASP A 37 1.09 -4.48 -9.34
C ASP A 37 2.14 -5.20 -8.49
N ALA A 38 1.97 -5.22 -7.15
CA ALA A 38 2.80 -5.98 -6.24
C ALA A 38 2.70 -7.47 -6.52
N ALA A 39 1.50 -8.01 -6.73
CA ALA A 39 1.27 -9.41 -7.11
C ALA A 39 1.97 -9.77 -8.42
N ARG A 40 1.92 -8.93 -9.45
CA ARG A 40 2.64 -9.16 -10.72
C ARG A 40 4.16 -9.20 -10.54
N ASN A 41 4.69 -8.35 -9.68
CA ASN A 41 6.12 -8.31 -9.38
C ASN A 41 6.54 -9.47 -8.45
N ALA A 42 5.62 -9.96 -7.60
CA ALA A 42 5.84 -11.04 -6.66
C ALA A 42 5.67 -12.43 -7.27
N SER A 43 4.76 -12.61 -8.25
CA SER A 43 4.37 -13.89 -8.87
C SER A 43 5.47 -14.54 -9.73
N ALA A 44 6.72 -14.10 -9.59
CA ALA A 44 7.90 -14.71 -10.17
C ALA A 44 9.15 -14.53 -9.29
N ILE A 45 8.99 -14.24 -7.98
CA ILE A 45 10.15 -14.21 -7.06
C ILE A 45 10.48 -15.66 -6.68
N GLY A 46 11.13 -16.33 -7.63
CA GLY A 46 11.89 -17.53 -7.37
C GLY A 46 13.36 -17.17 -7.14
N PHE A 47 13.86 -17.41 -5.93
CA PHE A 47 15.23 -17.12 -5.57
C PHE A 47 15.94 -18.40 -5.15
N PHE A 48 17.25 -18.42 -5.34
CA PHE A 48 18.07 -19.46 -4.74
C PHE A 48 18.35 -19.08 -3.29
N ASP A 49 18.05 -19.96 -2.34
CA ASP A 49 18.45 -19.79 -0.95
C ASP A 49 19.99 -19.91 -0.79
N SER A 50 20.50 -19.75 0.43
CA SER A 50 21.93 -19.87 0.73
C SER A 50 22.53 -21.26 0.46
N TYR A 51 21.70 -22.25 0.19
CA TYR A 51 22.09 -23.64 -0.11
C TYR A 51 21.89 -23.99 -1.59
N GLY A 52 21.48 -23.03 -2.43
CA GLY A 52 21.26 -23.24 -3.85
C GLY A 52 19.92 -23.89 -4.20
N ASN A 53 18.97 -23.95 -3.26
CA ASN A 53 17.63 -24.46 -3.55
C ASN A 53 16.75 -23.35 -4.13
N TRP A 54 15.95 -23.69 -5.15
CA TRP A 54 14.93 -22.80 -5.67
C TRP A 54 13.77 -22.67 -4.67
N VAL A 55 13.54 -21.45 -4.19
CA VAL A 55 12.43 -21.09 -3.32
C VAL A 55 11.53 -20.11 -4.07
N GLU A 56 10.28 -20.51 -4.29
CA GLU A 56 9.26 -19.69 -4.91
C GLU A 56 8.28 -19.21 -3.84
N LEU A 57 8.11 -17.89 -3.74
CA LEU A 57 7.01 -17.35 -2.97
C LEU A 57 5.71 -17.39 -3.77
N ASN A 58 4.93 -18.45 -3.56
CA ASN A 58 3.49 -18.42 -3.85
C ASN A 58 2.76 -17.84 -2.64
N GLY A 59 2.84 -16.51 -2.48
CA GLY A 59 2.08 -15.77 -1.47
C GLY A 59 0.93 -15.03 -2.10
N ASP A 60 -0.31 -15.35 -1.71
CA ASP A 60 -1.46 -14.51 -2.03
C ASP A 60 -1.27 -13.13 -1.41
N ILE A 61 -0.87 -12.13 -2.21
CA ILE A 61 -0.82 -10.74 -1.76
C ILE A 61 -2.26 -10.24 -1.62
N LYS A 62 -2.63 -9.93 -0.37
CA LYS A 62 -3.92 -9.35 -0.02
C LYS A 62 -3.77 -7.85 0.10
N GLY A 63 -4.75 -7.10 -0.40
CA GLY A 63 -4.75 -5.65 -0.29
C GLY A 63 -6.16 -5.08 -0.43
N MET A 64 -6.44 -4.01 0.31
CA MET A 64 -7.74 -3.35 0.32
C MET A 64 -7.62 -1.92 0.88
N GLY A 65 -8.49 -1.02 0.43
CA GLY A 65 -8.80 0.21 1.18
C GLY A 65 -9.77 -0.08 2.33
N ILE A 66 -9.48 0.37 3.55
CA ILE A 66 -10.36 0.22 4.70
C ILE A 66 -10.61 1.57 5.37
N GLN A 67 -11.78 1.74 5.98
CA GLN A 67 -12.00 2.83 6.93
C GLN A 67 -11.17 2.53 8.20
N GLY A 68 -10.39 3.49 8.66
CA GLY A 68 -9.52 3.34 9.82
C GLY A 68 -9.43 4.64 10.62
N GLY A 69 -9.93 4.61 11.86
CA GLY A 69 -10.00 5.79 12.72
C GLY A 69 -10.79 6.92 12.06
N ASP A 70 -10.22 8.13 12.05
CA ASP A 70 -10.81 9.34 11.46
C ASP A 70 -10.66 9.44 9.93
N GLY A 71 -10.30 8.35 9.24
CA GLY A 71 -10.06 8.38 7.80
C GLY A 71 -10.07 7.02 7.12
N TYR A 72 -9.41 6.94 5.98
CA TYR A 72 -9.27 5.72 5.18
C TYR A 72 -7.79 5.35 5.07
N ARG A 73 -7.51 4.05 5.06
CA ARG A 73 -6.17 3.47 5.01
C ARG A 73 -6.08 2.49 3.85
N ILE A 74 -4.94 2.50 3.16
CA ILE A 74 -4.56 1.43 2.22
C ILE A 74 -3.82 0.36 3.03
N TRP A 75 -4.27 -0.88 2.96
CA TRP A 75 -3.65 -2.02 3.60
C TRP A 75 -3.21 -3.04 2.55
N VAL A 76 -2.00 -3.59 2.71
CA VAL A 76 -1.47 -4.69 1.90
C VAL A 76 -0.62 -5.60 2.78
N ASP A 77 -0.80 -6.92 2.67
CA ASP A 77 -0.09 -7.93 3.47
C ASP A 77 0.51 -9.03 2.59
N ALA A 78 1.77 -9.34 2.89
CA ALA A 78 2.60 -10.35 2.24
C ALA A 78 3.34 -11.25 3.26
N GLY A 79 3.01 -11.13 4.56
CA GLY A 79 3.66 -11.86 5.65
C GLY A 79 5.12 -11.45 5.91
N LYS A 80 5.73 -12.04 6.96
CA LYS A 80 7.11 -11.71 7.40
C LYS A 80 8.17 -12.02 6.33
N MET A 81 8.01 -13.13 5.60
CA MET A 81 8.95 -13.49 4.52
C MET A 81 8.88 -12.48 3.36
N GLY A 82 7.68 -11.94 3.10
CA GLY A 82 7.51 -10.87 2.13
C GLY A 82 8.31 -9.62 2.47
N ALA A 83 8.47 -9.28 3.75
CA ALA A 83 9.31 -8.15 4.17
C ALA A 83 10.81 -8.41 3.94
N TYR A 84 11.31 -9.60 4.27
CA TYR A 84 12.71 -9.95 4.01
C TYR A 84 13.06 -9.94 2.53
N ILE A 85 12.12 -10.32 1.67
CA ILE A 85 12.31 -10.28 0.22
C ILE A 85 12.21 -8.85 -0.30
N GLU A 86 11.25 -8.06 0.18
CA GLU A 86 11.11 -6.65 -0.20
C GLU A 86 12.38 -5.85 0.10
N PHE A 87 12.90 -5.98 1.32
CA PHE A 87 14.00 -5.16 1.82
C PHE A 87 15.38 -5.82 1.64
N GLY A 88 15.44 -7.13 1.45
CA GLY A 88 16.67 -7.90 1.63
C GLY A 88 17.04 -8.05 3.10
N THR A 89 18.16 -8.72 3.37
CA THR A 89 18.69 -8.90 4.73
C THR A 89 20.20 -8.65 4.78
N GLY A 90 20.71 -8.37 5.99
CA GLY A 90 22.12 -8.10 6.24
C GLY A 90 22.71 -7.02 5.34
N GLU A 91 23.78 -7.33 4.62
CA GLU A 91 24.48 -6.36 3.76
C GLU A 91 23.60 -5.83 2.61
N TYR A 92 22.76 -6.68 2.03
CA TYR A 92 21.87 -6.31 0.92
C TYR A 92 20.75 -5.37 1.34
N ALA A 93 20.33 -5.45 2.61
CA ALA A 93 19.34 -4.53 3.15
C ALA A 93 19.89 -3.11 3.21
N LYS A 94 21.16 -2.94 3.60
CA LYS A 94 21.78 -1.61 3.72
C LYS A 94 21.77 -0.84 2.40
N GLU A 95 22.10 -1.53 1.30
CA GLU A 95 22.08 -0.95 -0.05
C GLU A 95 20.65 -0.59 -0.47
N THR A 96 19.72 -1.53 -0.36
CA THR A 96 18.33 -1.35 -0.77
C THR A 96 17.63 -0.23 -0.01
N LEU A 97 17.80 -0.20 1.32
CA LEU A 97 17.19 0.80 2.19
C LEU A 97 17.73 2.21 1.94
N SER A 98 18.92 2.37 1.36
CA SER A 98 19.46 3.69 1.02
C SER A 98 18.61 4.42 -0.03
N ALA A 99 17.95 3.68 -0.92
CA ALA A 99 17.06 4.22 -1.95
C ALA A 99 15.65 4.53 -1.42
N TYR A 100 15.31 4.06 -0.22
CA TYR A 100 13.96 4.18 0.33
C TYR A 100 13.81 5.45 1.19
N ASN A 101 12.59 5.95 1.25
CA ASN A 101 12.26 7.07 2.13
C ASN A 101 12.31 6.64 3.61
N LYS A 102 12.24 7.60 4.53
CA LYS A 102 12.33 7.31 5.98
C LYS A 102 11.26 6.32 6.45
N GLU A 103 10.02 6.47 6.02
CA GLU A 103 8.90 5.63 6.43
C GLU A 103 9.13 4.15 6.08
N TRP A 104 9.59 3.88 4.85
CA TRP A 104 9.89 2.52 4.40
C TRP A 104 11.14 1.94 5.07
N ARG A 105 12.12 2.78 5.41
CA ARG A 105 13.27 2.35 6.23
C ARG A 105 12.86 1.98 7.65
N ASP A 106 12.04 2.81 8.29
CA ASP A 106 11.54 2.57 9.64
C ASP A 106 10.73 1.26 9.67
N MET A 107 9.89 1.03 8.65
CA MET A 107 9.13 -0.22 8.50
C MET A 107 10.04 -1.44 8.33
N ALA A 108 11.12 -1.32 7.56
CA ALA A 108 12.09 -2.41 7.41
C ALA A 108 12.76 -2.79 8.74
N TYR A 109 13.01 -1.81 9.63
CA TYR A 109 13.58 -2.04 10.95
C TYR A 109 12.67 -2.86 11.88
N GLU A 110 11.35 -2.87 11.67
CA GLU A 110 10.43 -3.72 12.43
C GLU A 110 10.68 -5.22 12.20
N PHE A 111 11.33 -5.57 11.08
CA PHE A 111 11.71 -6.93 10.73
C PHE A 111 13.19 -7.23 11.03
N PHE A 112 13.95 -6.28 11.57
CA PHE A 112 15.36 -6.53 11.91
C PHE A 112 15.49 -7.55 13.06
N ILE A 113 16.39 -8.52 12.89
CA ILE A 113 16.71 -9.52 13.93
C ILE A 113 18.16 -9.32 14.41
N ASN A 114 19.15 -9.72 13.60
CA ASN A 114 20.57 -9.71 13.99
C ASN A 114 21.53 -9.18 12.90
N GLY A 115 21.03 -8.96 11.68
CA GLY A 115 21.83 -8.45 10.55
C GLY A 115 22.73 -9.48 9.85
N GLU A 116 22.63 -10.77 10.18
CA GLU A 116 23.47 -11.83 9.60
C GLU A 116 22.89 -12.46 8.33
N GLY A 117 21.70 -12.02 7.92
CA GLY A 117 21.03 -12.53 6.73
C GLY A 117 21.78 -12.20 5.44
N LYS A 118 21.62 -13.04 4.41
CA LYS A 118 22.28 -12.91 3.11
C LYS A 118 21.30 -12.92 1.93
N LEU A 119 20.02 -12.68 2.22
CA LEU A 119 18.98 -12.65 1.20
C LEU A 119 19.07 -11.32 0.43
N PRO A 120 19.29 -11.34 -0.90
CA PRO A 120 19.23 -10.14 -1.72
C PRO A 120 17.80 -9.61 -1.80
N ALA A 121 17.66 -8.29 -1.82
CA ALA A 121 16.36 -7.65 -1.95
C ALA A 121 15.78 -7.87 -3.35
N ARG A 122 14.46 -8.06 -3.41
CA ARG A 122 13.66 -8.12 -4.62
C ARG A 122 12.38 -7.30 -4.39
N PRO A 123 12.46 -5.97 -4.49
CA PRO A 123 11.34 -5.09 -4.28
C PRO A 123 10.15 -5.41 -5.20
N TYR A 124 8.99 -5.64 -4.62
CA TYR A 124 7.73 -5.84 -5.34
C TYR A 124 6.66 -4.85 -4.84
N MET A 125 6.69 -4.52 -3.55
CA MET A 125 5.72 -3.66 -2.89
C MET A 125 6.08 -2.18 -3.00
N TYR A 126 7.31 -1.76 -2.67
CA TYR A 126 7.74 -0.37 -2.76
C TYR A 126 7.51 0.25 -4.15
N PRO A 127 7.94 -0.38 -5.27
CA PRO A 127 7.68 0.17 -6.59
C PRO A 127 6.18 0.26 -6.91
N ALA A 128 5.39 -0.74 -6.51
CA ALA A 128 3.93 -0.73 -6.69
C ALA A 128 3.26 0.39 -5.87
N TRP A 129 3.73 0.60 -4.64
CA TRP A 129 3.26 1.67 -3.76
C TRP A 129 3.54 3.04 -4.36
N VAL A 130 4.80 3.33 -4.70
CA VAL A 130 5.21 4.63 -5.26
C VAL A 130 4.44 4.93 -6.54
N LYS A 131 4.36 3.97 -7.47
CA LYS A 131 3.64 4.12 -8.74
C LYS A 131 2.18 4.54 -8.55
N ASN A 132 1.47 3.90 -7.62
CA ASN A 132 0.03 4.07 -7.47
C ASN A 132 -0.34 5.20 -6.48
N THR A 133 0.52 5.53 -5.52
CA THR A 133 0.29 6.62 -4.56
C THR A 133 0.80 7.98 -5.06
N THR A 134 1.67 8.01 -6.07
CA THR A 134 2.06 9.25 -6.73
C THR A 134 0.83 9.98 -7.26
N GLY A 135 0.64 11.23 -6.82
CA GLY A 135 -0.51 12.07 -7.17
C GLY A 135 -1.85 11.66 -6.53
N LEU A 136 -1.87 10.71 -5.58
CA LEU A 136 -3.10 10.28 -4.91
C LEU A 136 -3.84 11.45 -4.25
N MET A 137 -3.11 12.33 -3.55
CA MET A 137 -3.71 13.50 -2.89
C MET A 137 -4.42 14.44 -3.87
N ASP A 138 -3.91 14.59 -5.09
CA ASP A 138 -4.54 15.42 -6.11
C ASP A 138 -5.79 14.74 -6.69
N ARG A 139 -5.75 13.42 -6.89
CA ARG A 139 -6.93 12.64 -7.27
C ARG A 139 -8.03 12.74 -6.20
N LEU A 140 -7.68 12.59 -4.92
CA LEU A 140 -8.61 12.74 -3.80
C LEU A 140 -9.21 14.15 -3.75
N ARG A 141 -8.39 15.21 -3.84
CA ARG A 141 -8.86 16.60 -3.89
C ARG A 141 -9.79 16.84 -5.07
N LYS A 142 -9.52 16.23 -6.22
CA LYS A 142 -10.38 16.31 -7.41
C LYS A 142 -11.73 15.62 -7.15
N ARG A 143 -11.74 14.41 -6.57
CA ARG A 143 -12.94 13.67 -6.19
C ARG A 143 -13.81 14.42 -5.17
N MET A 144 -13.18 15.12 -4.22
CA MET A 144 -13.89 15.97 -3.25
C MET A 144 -14.60 17.17 -3.90
N ARG A 145 -13.97 17.79 -4.90
CA ARG A 145 -14.53 18.95 -5.62
C ARG A 145 -15.58 18.57 -6.65
N ARG A 146 -15.42 17.39 -7.25
CA ARG A 146 -16.30 16.84 -8.29
C ARG A 146 -16.55 15.36 -7.98
N PRO A 147 -17.55 15.04 -7.15
CA PRO A 147 -17.87 13.65 -6.80
C PRO A 147 -18.57 12.88 -7.94
N TYR A 148 -18.31 13.26 -9.21
CA TYR A 148 -18.86 12.69 -10.44
C TYR A 148 -17.73 12.36 -11.42
#